data_AF-A0A7J2HJY4-F1
#
_entry.id   AF-A0A7J2HJY4-F1
#
_cell.length_a   1.000
_cell.length_b   1.000
_cell.length_c   1.000
_cell.angle_alpha   90.00
_cell.angle_beta   90.00
_cell.angle_gamma   90.00
#
_symmetry.space_group_name_H-M   'P 1'
#
loop_
_entity.id
_entity.type
_entity.pdbx_description
1 polymer ?
#
loop_
_entity_poly.entity_id
_entity_poly.type
_entity_poly.pdbx_seq_one_letter_code
_entity_poly.pdbx_strand_id
1 'polypeptide(L)' 'FRNRTIKCKFVRAYGLVKVGEPLLTVGGSGFIELAVNRGSAAETFRLNVGDVMRIKEIDKTGERAV' A
#
# COMPACT_ATOMS: atom_id res chain seq x y z
N PHE A 1 -10.45 8.02 4.82
CA PHE A 1 -10.37 6.58 4.48
C PHE A 1 -11.02 5.60 5.51
N ARG A 2 -12.32 5.73 5.87
CA ARG A 2 -12.95 4.85 6.89
C ARG A 2 -13.66 3.67 6.20
N ASN A 3 -13.10 2.46 6.29
CA ASN A 3 -13.64 1.14 5.87
C ASN A 3 -13.11 0.50 4.56
N ARG A 4 -11.96 0.92 4.03
CA ARG A 4 -11.35 0.26 2.86
C ARG A 4 -10.01 -0.38 3.25
N THR A 5 -9.85 -1.68 3.00
CA THR A 5 -8.60 -2.41 3.18
C THR A 5 -7.97 -2.66 1.82
N ILE A 6 -6.71 -2.26 1.64
CA ILE A 6 -5.93 -2.53 0.43
C ILE A 6 -4.95 -3.66 0.76
N LYS A 7 -5.01 -4.76 0.01
CA LYS A 7 -3.98 -5.80 0.05
C LYS A 7 -2.98 -5.51 -1.05
N CYS A 8 -1.70 -5.43 -0.70
CA CYS A 8 -0.61 -5.21 -1.63
C CYS A 8 0.68 -5.82 -1.09
N LYS A 9 1.67 -5.99 -1.96
CA LYS A 9 2.98 -6.50 -1.54
C LYS A 9 3.83 -5.36 -0.97
N PHE A 10 4.60 -5.66 0.08
CA PHE A 10 5.72 -4.83 0.49
C PHE A 10 6.97 -5.25 -0.31
N VAL A 11 7.48 -4.37 -1.17
CA VAL A 11 8.56 -4.67 -2.12
C VAL A 11 9.59 -3.55 -2.15
N ARG A 12 10.81 -3.85 -2.58
CA ARG A 12 11.91 -2.85 -2.67
C ARG A 12 11.84 -1.94 -3.89
N ALA A 13 11.05 -2.29 -4.89
CA ALA A 13 10.99 -1.56 -6.16
C ALA A 13 9.66 -1.79 -6.89
N TYR A 14 9.25 -0.78 -7.65
CA TYR A 14 8.02 -0.77 -8.46
C TYR A 14 7.94 -1.91 -9.47
N GLY A 15 9.07 -2.31 -10.07
CA GLY A 15 9.13 -3.38 -11.08
C GLY A 15 8.81 -4.79 -10.56
N LEU A 16 8.62 -4.96 -9.25
CA LEU A 16 8.29 -6.25 -8.62
C LEU A 16 6.77 -6.52 -8.54
N VAL A 17 5.95 -5.58 -9.03
CA VAL A 17 4.50 -5.73 -9.22
C VAL A 17 4.12 -5.30 -10.63
N LYS A 18 2.94 -5.71 -11.11
CA LYS A 18 2.52 -5.34 -12.48
C LYS A 18 2.14 -3.85 -12.55
N VAL A 19 2.17 -3.29 -13.75
CA VAL A 19 1.65 -1.93 -13.99
C VAL A 19 0.19 -1.84 -13.52
N GLY A 20 -0.12 -0.79 -12.76
CA GLY A 20 -1.44 -0.58 -12.15
C GLY A 20 -1.68 -1.31 -10.83
N GLU A 21 -0.81 -2.24 -10.41
CA GLU A 21 -0.96 -2.89 -9.11
C GLU A 21 -0.47 -1.99 -7.96
N PRO A 22 -1.16 -2.00 -6.81
CA PRO A 22 -0.69 -1.30 -5.62
C PRO A 22 0.48 -2.03 -4.96
N LEU A 23 1.33 -1.26 -4.30
CA LEU A 23 2.46 -1.74 -3.51
C LEU A 23 2.71 -0.85 -2.30
N LEU A 24 3.36 -1.41 -1.29
CA LEU A 24 4.09 -0.66 -0.28
C LEU A 24 5.59 -0.74 -0.58
N THR A 25 6.31 0.35 -0.35
CA THR A 25 7.78 0.40 -0.40
C THR A 25 8.30 1.40 0.64
N VAL A 26 9.61 1.41 0.87
CA VAL A 26 10.28 2.54 1.51
C VAL A 26 10.75 3.48 0.39
N GLY A 27 10.31 4.73 0.44
CA GLY A 27 10.68 5.77 -0.51
C GLY A 27 12.11 6.26 -0.34
N GLY A 28 12.59 7.06 -1.28
CA GLY A 28 13.93 7.67 -1.20
C GLY A 28 14.11 8.61 -0.01
N SER A 29 13.01 9.07 0.59
CA SER A 29 12.97 9.88 1.81
C SER A 29 13.04 9.06 3.11
N GLY A 30 13.03 7.72 3.02
CA GLY A 30 13.06 6.83 4.18
C GLY A 30 11.69 6.56 4.81
N PHE A 31 10.61 7.11 4.27
CA PHE A 31 9.24 6.86 4.73
C PHE A 31 8.58 5.70 3.98
N ILE A 32 7.55 5.10 4.59
CA ILE A 32 6.70 4.14 3.90
C ILE A 32 5.82 4.86 2.89
N GLU A 33 5.78 4.35 1.68
CA GLU A 33 4.96 4.86 0.58
C GLU A 33 3.92 3.81 0.17
N LEU A 34 2.66 4.22 0.10
CA LEU A 34 1.63 3.52 -0.67
C LEU A 34 1.67 4.05 -2.11
N ALA A 35 1.94 3.18 -3.07
CA ALA A 35 2.08 3.55 -4.45
C ALA A 35 1.27 2.62 -5.38
N VAL A 36 1.12 3.04 -6.63
CA VAL A 36 0.61 2.23 -7.74
C VAL A 36 1.67 2.23 -8.83
N ASN A 37 2.05 1.05 -9.33
CA ASN A 37 3.11 0.99 -10.34
C ASN A 37 2.70 1.69 -11.64
N ARG A 38 3.46 2.73 -12.01
CA ARG A 38 3.15 3.68 -13.10
C ARG A 38 1.75 4.30 -12.99
N GLY A 39 1.34 4.64 -11.77
CA GLY A 39 0.08 5.33 -11.50
C GLY A 39 0.14 6.17 -10.22
N SER A 40 -1.00 6.72 -9.83
CA SER A 40 -1.15 7.56 -8.63
C SER A 40 -1.99 6.85 -7.56
N ALA A 41 -1.41 6.61 -6.37
CA ALA A 41 -2.16 6.08 -5.24
C ALA A 41 -3.21 7.08 -4.72
N ALA A 42 -2.89 8.39 -4.76
CA ALA A 42 -3.82 9.44 -4.35
C ALA A 42 -5.09 9.43 -5.20
N GLU A 43 -4.97 9.28 -6.52
CA GLU A 43 -6.13 9.20 -7.43
C GLU A 43 -6.87 7.85 -7.30
N THR A 44 -6.12 6.75 -7.31
CA THR A 44 -6.67 5.38 -7.28
C THR A 44 -7.48 5.12 -6.00
N PHE A 45 -6.99 5.65 -4.88
CA PHE A 45 -7.60 5.44 -3.57
C PHE A 45 -8.31 6.69 -3.03
N ARG A 46 -8.29 7.80 -3.76
CA ARG A 46 -8.88 9.10 -3.36
C ARG A 46 -8.37 9.55 -1.98
N LEU A 47 -7.06 9.47 -1.81
CA LEU A 47 -6.37 9.85 -0.57
C LEU A 47 -6.01 11.33 -0.61
N ASN A 48 -6.09 11.98 0.56
CA ASN A 48 -5.67 13.36 0.75
C ASN A 48 -4.59 13.45 1.83
N VAL A 49 -3.83 14.55 1.83
CA VAL A 49 -2.91 14.87 2.92
C VAL A 49 -3.71 14.95 4.24
N GLY A 50 -3.20 14.28 5.27
CA GLY A 50 -3.86 14.16 6.56
C GLY A 50 -4.76 12.92 6.72
N ASP A 51 -5.02 12.15 5.66
CA ASP A 51 -5.65 10.84 5.82
C ASP A 51 -4.78 9.90 6.68
N VAL A 52 -5.38 9.30 7.69
CA VAL A 52 -4.69 8.34 8.56
C VAL A 52 -4.74 6.94 7.96
N MET A 53 -3.57 6.34 7.76
CA MET A 53 -3.41 4.97 7.30
C MET A 53 -2.92 4.06 8.44
N ARG A 54 -3.50 2.86 8.52
CA ARG A 54 -3.01 1.79 9.41
C ARG A 54 -2.47 0.66 8.56
N ILE A 55 -1.23 0.30 8.81
CA ILE A 55 -0.55 -0.81 8.14
C ILE A 55 -0.59 -1.99 9.09
N LYS A 56 -0.93 -3.16 8.55
CA LYS A 56 -0.83 -4.43 9.25
C LYS A 56 -0.25 -5.48 8.33
N GLU A 57 0.57 -6.36 8.87
CA GLU A 57 0.92 -7.59 8.19
C GLU A 57 -0.35 -8.43 8.03
N ILE A 58 -0.45 -9.13 6.90
CA ILE A 58 -1.53 -10.08 6.66
C ILE A 58 -0.87 -11.43 6.71
N ASP A 59 -1.15 -12.18 7.77
CA ASP A 59 -0.70 -13.57 7.87
C ASP A 59 -1.14 -14.34 6.62
N LYS A 60 -0.22 -15.15 6.09
CA LYS A 60 -0.48 -16.00 4.91
C LYS A 60 -1.50 -17.11 5.21
N THR A 61 -1.83 -17.31 6.47
CA THR A 61 -2.96 -18.11 6.96
C THR A 61 -4.10 -17.16 7.30
N GLY A 62 -5.21 -17.26 6.58
CA GLY A 62 -6.40 -16.42 6.77
C GLY A 62 -7.18 -16.71 8.05
N GLU A 63 -6.53 -16.71 9.21
CA GLU A 63 -7.21 -16.83 10.51
C GLU A 63 -6.67 -15.79 11.49
N ARG A 64 -7.63 -15.22 12.23
CA ARG A 64 -7.47 -14.08 13.13
C ARG A 64 -6.32 -14.30 14.12
N ALA A 65 -5.44 -13.32 14.24
CA ALA A 65 -4.71 -13.12 15.49
C ALA A 65 -5.74 -12.73 16.57
N VAL A 66 -5.83 -13.60 17.57
CA VAL A 66 -6.63 -13.46 18.81
C VAL A 66 -6.18 -12.28 19.65
#